data_AF-A0A6P0DVL0-F1
#
_entry.id   AF-A0A6P0DVL0-F1
#
_cell.length_a   1.000
_cell.length_b   1.000
_cell.length_c   1.000
_cell.angle_alpha   90.00
_cell.angle_beta   90.00
_cell.angle_gamma   90.00
#
_symmetry.space_group_name_H-M   'P 1'
#
loop_
_entity.id
_entity.type
_entity.pdbx_description
1 polymer ?
#
loop_
_entity_poly.entity_id
_entity_poly.type
_entity_poly.pdbx_seq_one_letter_code
_entity_poly.pdbx_strand_id
1 'polypeptide(L)' 'IHLHLVDATGVDGEGPQIGEGDVDWPVLCEQLDRLAPGVSFIPEIWQGHINNGEGFWTALDRLEQGL' A
#
# COMPACT_ATOMS: atom_id res chain seq x y z
N ILE A 1 -0.67 -17.47 1.53
CA ILE A 1 0.20 -16.32 1.89
C ILE A 1 -0.65 -15.08 1.64
N HIS A 2 -0.59 -14.09 2.53
CA HIS A 2 -1.30 -12.81 2.43
C HIS A 2 -0.29 -11.72 2.76
N LEU A 3 -0.24 -10.65 1.96
CA LEU A 3 0.74 -9.59 2.10
C LEU A 3 0.13 -8.38 2.80
N HIS A 4 0.92 -7.76 3.67
CA HIS A 4 0.62 -6.47 4.25
C HIS A 4 1.62 -5.50 3.62
N LEU A 5 1.12 -4.52 2.89
CA LEU A 5 1.95 -3.59 2.13
C LEU A 5 1.82 -2.21 2.73
N VAL A 6 2.94 -1.57 3.03
CA VAL A 6 2.98 -0.28 3.70
C VAL A 6 3.85 0.66 2.88
N ASP A 7 3.44 1.93 2.77
CA ASP A 7 4.35 2.96 2.26
C ASP A 7 5.30 3.40 3.37
N ALA A 8 6.47 3.91 3.01
CA ALA A 8 7.48 4.30 3.99
C ALA A 8 8.34 5.44 3.48
N THR A 9 8.79 6.31 4.39
CA THR A 9 9.74 7.39 4.10
C THR A 9 11.02 7.21 4.90
N GLY A 10 12.18 7.41 4.26
CA GLY A 10 13.48 7.35 4.94
C GLY A 10 13.82 5.97 5.52
N VAL A 11 14.18 5.91 6.81
CA VAL A 11 14.67 4.66 7.44
C VAL A 11 13.60 3.97 8.29
N ASP A 12 12.82 4.73 9.07
CA ASP A 12 11.83 4.21 10.02
C ASP A 12 10.43 4.86 9.85
N GLY A 13 10.18 5.52 8.72
CA GLY A 13 8.97 6.28 8.46
C GLY A 13 7.84 5.46 7.83
N GLU A 14 7.59 4.25 8.33
CA GLU A 14 6.52 3.37 7.84
C GLU A 14 5.12 3.87 8.24
N GLY A 15 4.13 3.62 7.40
CA GLY A 15 2.73 3.94 7.65
C GLY A 15 2.20 5.31 7.21
N PRO A 16 2.88 6.19 6.44
CA PRO A 16 2.17 7.26 5.75
C PRO A 16 1.10 6.68 4.81
N GLN A 17 0.24 7.54 4.29
CA GLN A 17 -0.72 7.10 3.29
C GLN A 17 0.01 6.62 2.01
N ILE A 18 -0.56 5.64 1.32
CA ILE A 18 -0.04 5.08 0.07
C ILE A 18 0.13 6.19 -0.98
N GLY A 19 1.33 6.36 -1.51
CA GLY A 19 1.70 7.42 -2.44
C GLY A 19 2.18 8.72 -1.77
N GLU A 20 2.27 8.76 -0.44
CA GLU A 20 2.86 9.88 0.31
C GLU A 20 4.24 9.53 0.90
N GLY A 21 4.70 8.28 0.74
CA GLY A 21 6.05 7.88 1.07
C GLY A 21 6.98 7.79 -0.14
N ASP A 22 8.09 7.07 0.04
CA ASP A 22 9.16 6.93 -0.94
C ASP A 22 9.04 5.63 -1.77
N VAL A 23 8.03 4.79 -1.52
CA VAL A 23 7.84 3.53 -2.26
C VAL A 23 7.44 3.80 -3.71
N ASP A 24 8.20 3.25 -4.65
CA ASP A 24 7.86 3.23 -6.07
C ASP A 24 6.79 2.14 -6.32
N TRP A 25 5.52 2.52 -6.10
CA TRP A 25 4.37 1.64 -6.23
C TRP A 25 4.18 1.03 -7.62
N PRO A 26 4.36 1.75 -8.74
CA PRO A 26 4.25 1.13 -10.06
C PRO A 26 5.26 -0.01 -10.25
N VAL A 27 6.51 0.19 -9.82
CA VAL A 27 7.55 -0.84 -9.88
C VAL A 27 7.22 -2.00 -8.94
N LEU A 28 6.76 -1.71 -7.72
CA LEU A 28 6.36 -2.76 -6.77
C LEU A 28 5.21 -3.61 -7.31
N CYS A 29 4.17 -2.98 -7.87
CA CYS A 29 3.03 -3.68 -8.46
C CYS A 29 3.47 -4.59 -9.62
N GLU A 30 4.32 -4.11 -10.54
CA GLU A 30 4.86 -4.94 -11.63
C GLU A 30 5.63 -6.16 -11.09
N GLN A 31 6.41 -5.98 -10.03
CA GLN A 31 7.13 -7.07 -9.38
C GLN A 31 6.19 -8.06 -8.72
N LEU A 32 5.14 -7.60 -8.03
CA LEU A 32 4.14 -8.45 -7.38
C LEU A 32 3.34 -9.26 -8.40
N ASP A 33 2.93 -8.66 -9.52
CA ASP A 33 2.24 -9.35 -10.60
C ASP A 33 3.08 -10.51 -11.16
N ARG A 34 4.39 -10.30 -11.29
CA ARG A 34 5.31 -11.31 -11.82
C ARG A 34 5.71 -12.37 -10.80
N LEU A 35 5.96 -11.98 -9.56
CA LEU A 35 6.59 -12.83 -8.54
C LEU A 35 5.59 -13.47 -7.57
N ALA A 36 4.42 -12.84 -7.38
CA ALA A 36 3.38 -13.27 -6.45
C ALA A 36 1.97 -13.24 -7.09
N PRO A 37 1.78 -13.82 -8.29
CA PRO A 37 0.49 -13.76 -8.98
C PRO A 37 -0.62 -14.42 -8.15
N GLY A 38 -1.75 -13.72 -8.02
CA GLY A 38 -2.93 -14.21 -7.28
C GLY A 38 -2.78 -14.21 -5.75
N VAL A 39 -1.68 -13.68 -5.21
CA VAL A 39 -1.53 -13.46 -3.77
C VAL A 39 -2.32 -12.22 -3.37
N SER A 40 -3.20 -12.35 -2.37
CA SER A 40 -3.95 -11.21 -1.85
C SER A 40 -3.08 -10.33 -0.95
N PHE A 41 -3.44 -9.05 -0.87
CA PHE A 41 -2.79 -8.09 0.03
C PHE A 41 -3.80 -7.15 0.68
N ILE A 42 -3.35 -6.43 1.70
CA ILE A 42 -4.03 -5.26 2.28
C ILE A 42 -3.00 -4.14 2.46
N PRO A 43 -3.33 -2.87 2.13
CA PRO A 43 -2.48 -1.76 2.48
C PRO A 43 -2.54 -1.49 4.00
N GLU A 44 -1.39 -1.28 4.63
CA GLU A 44 -1.27 -0.83 6.02
C GLU A 44 -0.96 0.66 6.06
N ILE A 45 -1.78 1.39 6.81
CA ILE A 45 -1.66 2.84 7.01
C ILE A 45 -1.71 3.09 8.51
N TRP A 46 -0.85 3.97 9.01
CA TRP A 46 -0.93 4.40 10.40
C TRP A 46 -2.29 5.03 10.68
N GLN A 47 -2.98 4.49 11.69
CA GLN A 47 -4.37 4.85 12.01
C GLN A 47 -5.39 4.67 10.86
N GLY A 48 -5.11 3.79 9.89
CA GLY A 48 -6.00 3.56 8.74
C GLY A 48 -7.43 3.12 9.11
N HIS A 49 -7.63 2.56 10.31
CA HIS A 49 -8.92 2.13 10.85
C HIS A 49 -9.83 3.28 11.32
N ILE A 50 -9.31 4.50 11.48
CA ILE A 50 -10.10 5.65 11.88
C ILE A 50 -11.13 5.98 10.78
N ASN A 51 -12.24 6.62 11.15
CA ASN A 51 -13.32 7.03 10.26
C ASN A 51 -13.89 5.89 9.40
N ASN A 52 -14.07 4.70 10.00
CA ASN A 52 -14.55 3.50 9.32
C ASN A 52 -13.60 2.99 8.21
N GLY A 53 -12.29 3.14 8.41
CA GLY A 53 -11.31 2.61 7.47
C GLY A 53 -10.96 3.56 6.31
N GLU A 54 -11.20 4.88 6.46
CA GLU A 54 -11.00 5.88 5.39
C GLU A 54 -9.60 5.80 4.76
N GLY A 55 -8.57 5.56 5.59
CA GLY A 55 -7.20 5.42 5.13
C GLY A 55 -7.02 4.21 4.20
N PHE A 56 -7.68 3.08 4.52
CA PHE A 56 -7.65 1.88 3.68
C PHE A 56 -8.38 2.08 2.35
N TRP A 57 -9.54 2.72 2.36
CA TRP A 57 -10.29 3.01 1.13
C TRP A 57 -9.51 3.93 0.19
N THR A 58 -8.94 5.00 0.74
CA THR A 58 -8.09 5.92 -0.04
C THR A 58 -6.91 5.20 -0.68
N ALA A 59 -6.24 4.32 0.07
CA ALA A 59 -5.14 3.51 -0.43
C ALA A 59 -5.56 2.58 -1.58
N LEU A 60 -6.67 1.86 -1.40
CA LEU A 60 -7.19 0.95 -2.42
C LEU A 60 -7.60 1.70 -3.69
N ASP A 61 -8.28 2.85 -3.54
CA ASP A 61 -8.69 3.70 -4.67
C ASP A 61 -7.48 4.21 -5.48
N ARG A 62 -6.41 4.64 -4.79
CA ARG A 62 -5.15 5.03 -5.45
C ARG A 62 -4.56 3.84 -6.21
N LEU A 63 -4.34 2.71 -5.53
CA LEU A 63 -3.74 1.53 -6.16
C LEU A 63 -4.55 1.00 -7.36
N GLU A 64 -5.88 1.02 -7.30
CA GLU A 64 -6.75 0.62 -8.41
C GLU A 64 -6.58 1.55 -9.63
N GLN A 65 -6.34 2.83 -9.40
CA GLN A 65 -6.10 3.82 -10.47
C GLN A 65 -4.68 3.77 -11.05
N GLY A 66 -3.81 2.92 -10.49
CA GLY A 66 -2.37 2.96 -10.78
C GLY A 66 -1.66 4.14 -10.10
N LEU A 67 -2.34 4.68 -9.06
CA LEU A 67 -2.07 5.82 -8.15
C LEU A 67 -2.97 7.03 -8.38
#